data_AF-A0A7J7DE16-F1
#
_entry.id   AF-A0A7J7DE16-F1
#
_cell.length_a   1.000
_cell.length_b   1.000
_cell.length_c   1.000
_cell.angle_alpha   90.00
_cell.angle_beta   90.00
_cell.angle_gamma   90.00
#
_symmetry.space_group_name_H-M   'P 1'
#
loop_
_entity.id
_entity.type
_entity.pdbx_description
1 polymer ?
#
loop_
_entity_poly.entity_id
_entity_poly.type
_entity_poly.pdbx_seq_one_letter_code
_entity_poly.pdbx_strand_id
1 'polypeptide(L)'
;MKARRADSSRLLQQTICYDKKKKWSFSVSWGYSAHIYERFQPPSLLQRPLQTFSSWKKRPALPYMFNTRIVSKDPCEAPHVFYFDSVVETRDNEMLTSYVRMSPPRLPACASSGNHSADFVSVIRVVSPVSARRRDGVSGSRRECCDVGHVAGKNITEIKFRCCKKEELVA
;
A
#
# COMPACT_ATOMS: atom_id res chain seq x y z
N MET A 1 14.33 1.45 -13.53
CA MET A 1 13.32 2.11 -12.66
C MET A 1 14.01 2.96 -11.60
N LYS A 2 13.51 4.18 -11.33
CA LYS A 2 14.08 5.11 -10.33
C LYS A 2 14.05 4.50 -8.92
N ALA A 3 12.94 3.86 -8.53
CA ALA A 3 12.79 3.14 -7.26
C ALA A 3 13.93 2.14 -7.00
N ARG A 4 14.25 1.25 -7.97
CA ARG A 4 15.36 0.28 -7.82
C ARG A 4 16.70 0.93 -7.47
N ARG A 5 17.00 2.08 -8.08
CA ARG A 5 18.26 2.79 -7.83
C ARG A 5 18.29 3.44 -6.45
N ALA A 6 17.12 3.83 -5.93
CA ALA A 6 17.00 4.32 -4.57
C ALA A 6 17.15 3.17 -3.57
N ASP A 7 16.33 2.13 -3.63
CA ASP A 7 16.38 1.03 -2.67
C ASP A 7 15.98 -0.30 -3.33
N SER A 8 16.97 -1.12 -3.68
CA SER A 8 16.70 -2.42 -4.29
C SER A 8 16.17 -3.46 -3.30
N SER A 9 16.42 -3.28 -1.99
CA SER A 9 16.08 -4.27 -0.97
C SER A 9 14.58 -4.38 -0.71
N ARG A 10 13.85 -3.29 -0.93
CA ARG A 10 12.38 -3.18 -0.77
C ARG A 10 11.59 -3.51 -2.02
N LEU A 11 12.25 -3.70 -3.15
CA LEU A 11 11.55 -4.16 -4.35
C LEU A 11 10.92 -5.52 -4.08
N LEU A 12 9.69 -5.69 -4.56
CA LEU A 12 8.87 -6.90 -4.39
C LEU A 12 8.38 -7.14 -2.96
N GLN A 13 8.67 -6.24 -2.01
CA GLN A 13 8.07 -6.28 -0.69
C GLN A 13 6.74 -5.53 -0.66
N GLN A 14 5.82 -6.04 0.14
CA GLN A 14 4.51 -5.45 0.38
C GLN A 14 4.38 -5.15 1.87
N THR A 15 4.06 -3.90 2.19
CA THR A 15 3.84 -3.45 3.57
C THR A 15 2.35 -3.18 3.76
N ILE A 16 1.77 -3.69 4.84
CA ILE A 16 0.36 -3.51 5.19
C ILE A 16 0.28 -2.66 6.45
N CYS A 17 -0.55 -1.62 6.42
CA CYS A 17 -0.74 -0.68 7.53
C CYS A 17 -2.22 -0.48 7.80
N TYR A 18 -2.60 -0.33 9.06
CA TYR A 18 -3.97 0.00 9.44
C TYR A 18 -4.08 1.43 10.00
N ASP A 19 -5.09 2.17 9.52
CA ASP A 19 -5.53 3.39 10.18
C ASP A 19 -6.71 3.07 11.08
N LYS A 20 -6.45 3.06 12.39
CA LYS A 20 -7.44 2.75 13.41
C LYS A 20 -8.54 3.79 13.56
N LYS A 21 -8.27 5.06 13.23
CA LYS A 21 -9.26 6.14 13.38
C LYS A 21 -10.32 6.08 12.30
N LYS A 22 -9.90 5.86 11.04
CA LYS A 22 -10.81 5.77 9.89
C LYS A 22 -11.21 4.34 9.53
N LYS A 23 -10.63 3.34 10.20
CA LYS A 23 -10.80 1.90 9.92
C LYS A 23 -10.38 1.53 8.49
N TRP A 24 -9.35 2.21 7.98
CA TRP A 24 -8.80 1.93 6.65
C TRP A 24 -7.65 0.93 6.70
N SER A 25 -7.45 0.23 5.59
CA SER A 25 -6.27 -0.59 5.37
C SER A 25 -5.46 -0.04 4.21
N PHE A 26 -4.16 -0.04 4.36
CA PHE A 26 -3.21 0.34 3.34
C PHE A 26 -2.41 -0.88 2.92
N SER A 27 -2.16 -0.98 1.63
CA SER A 27 -1.27 -1.99 1.09
C SER A 27 -0.31 -1.33 0.12
N VAL A 28 0.96 -1.27 0.49
CA VAL A 28 2.00 -0.54 -0.24
C VAL A 28 2.97 -1.55 -0.83
N SER A 29 2.98 -1.63 -2.16
CA SER A 29 3.99 -2.37 -2.93
C SER A 29 5.06 -1.38 -3.38
N TRP A 30 6.17 -1.34 -2.66
CA TRP A 30 7.14 -0.25 -2.81
C TRP A 30 7.72 -0.18 -4.23
N GLY A 31 7.70 1.01 -4.82
CA GLY A 31 8.19 1.25 -6.19
C GLY A 31 7.20 0.88 -7.30
N TYR A 32 6.00 0.42 -6.97
CA TYR A 32 4.96 0.06 -7.94
C TYR A 32 3.64 0.78 -7.68
N SER A 33 2.91 0.39 -6.64
CA SER A 33 1.59 0.92 -6.33
C SER A 33 1.28 0.90 -4.84
N ALA A 34 0.33 1.74 -4.44
CA ALA A 34 -0.24 1.75 -3.11
C ALA A 34 -1.77 1.68 -3.21
N HIS A 35 -2.40 0.95 -2.30
CA HIS A 35 -3.83 0.72 -2.27
C HIS A 35 -4.42 1.16 -0.93
N ILE A 36 -5.58 1.82 -0.97
CA ILE A 36 -6.38 2.13 0.22
C ILE A 36 -7.68 1.33 0.15
N TYR A 37 -8.02 0.66 1.25
CA TYR A 37 -9.31 0.00 1.47
C TYR A 37 -10.04 0.75 2.57
N GLU A 38 -11.29 1.15 2.33
CA GLU A 38 -12.13 1.87 3.30
C GLU A 38 -12.70 0.97 4.41
N ARG A 39 -12.12 -0.22 4.59
CA ARG A 39 -12.43 -1.20 5.64
C ARG A 39 -11.15 -1.89 6.11
N PHE A 40 -11.17 -2.41 7.33
CA PHE A 40 -10.16 -3.38 7.79
C PHE A 40 -10.22 -4.66 6.99
N GLN A 41 -9.14 -4.90 6.24
CA GLN A 41 -8.94 -6.09 5.44
C GLN A 41 -7.86 -6.94 6.10
N PRO A 42 -8.11 -8.25 6.29
CA PRO A 42 -7.15 -9.12 6.95
C PRO A 42 -5.86 -9.23 6.11
N PRO A 43 -4.69 -9.38 6.75
CA PRO A 43 -3.42 -9.47 6.03
C PRO A 43 -3.39 -10.62 5.02
N SER A 44 -4.00 -11.77 5.37
CA SER A 44 -4.12 -12.94 4.50
C SER A 44 -4.85 -12.66 3.19
N LEU A 45 -5.80 -11.72 3.19
CA LEU A 45 -6.50 -11.27 1.99
C LEU A 45 -5.63 -10.29 1.19
N LEU A 46 -5.01 -9.32 1.86
CA LEU A 46 -4.19 -8.29 1.21
C LEU A 46 -2.89 -8.84 0.60
N GLN A 47 -2.32 -9.89 1.19
CA GLN A 47 -1.17 -10.62 0.65
C GLN A 47 -1.49 -11.31 -0.68
N ARG A 48 -2.76 -11.63 -0.96
CA ARG A 48 -3.19 -12.15 -2.26
C ARG A 48 -3.37 -10.99 -3.23
N PRO A 49 -2.56 -10.90 -4.30
CA PRO A 49 -2.63 -9.81 -5.26
C PRO A 49 -3.96 -9.83 -6.02
N LEU A 50 -4.41 -8.65 -6.43
CA LEU A 50 -5.58 -8.51 -7.30
C LEU A 50 -5.27 -9.11 -8.67
N GLN A 51 -6.24 -9.81 -9.23
CA GLN A 51 -6.17 -10.28 -10.61
C GLN A 51 -6.42 -9.11 -11.56
N THR A 52 -5.34 -8.48 -12.02
CA THR A 52 -5.38 -7.35 -12.98
C THR A 52 -5.24 -7.80 -14.44
N PHE A 53 -5.15 -9.11 -14.68
CA PHE A 53 -4.98 -9.71 -16.00
C PHE A 53 -6.17 -10.61 -16.35
N SER A 54 -6.43 -10.74 -17.65
CA SER A 54 -7.46 -11.62 -18.20
C SER A 54 -6.88 -12.43 -19.36
N SER A 55 -7.49 -13.58 -19.64
CA SER A 55 -7.09 -14.42 -20.75
C SER A 55 -7.47 -13.74 -22.07
N TRP A 56 -6.55 -13.74 -23.03
CA TRP A 56 -6.84 -13.19 -24.36
C TRP A 56 -7.99 -13.93 -25.07
N LYS A 57 -8.02 -15.27 -24.95
CA LYS A 57 -9.14 -16.09 -25.43
C LYS A 57 -10.22 -16.13 -24.36
N LYS A 58 -11.50 -16.01 -24.77
CA LYS A 58 -12.68 -16.29 -23.93
C LYS A 58 -12.77 -17.80 -23.66
N ARG A 59 -11.83 -18.34 -22.90
CA ARG A 59 -11.87 -19.72 -22.40
C ARG A 59 -12.32 -19.70 -20.94
N PRO A 60 -13.01 -20.76 -20.47
CA PRO A 60 -13.24 -20.93 -19.03
C PRO A 60 -11.89 -20.86 -18.31
N ALA A 61 -11.89 -20.22 -17.14
CA ALA A 61 -10.68 -19.88 -16.41
C ALA A 61 -9.86 -21.15 -16.13
N LEU A 62 -8.81 -21.38 -16.91
CA LEU A 62 -7.77 -22.31 -16.52
C LEU A 62 -7.10 -21.71 -15.26
N PRO A 63 -6.82 -22.53 -14.24
CA PRO A 63 -6.16 -22.03 -13.04
C PRO A 63 -4.81 -21.44 -13.45
N TYR A 64 -4.64 -20.12 -13.26
CA TYR A 64 -3.32 -19.52 -13.38
C TYR A 64 -2.41 -20.09 -12.29
N MET A 65 -1.11 -20.20 -12.57
CA MET A 65 -0.13 -20.70 -11.59
C MET A 65 0.02 -19.80 -10.36
N PHE A 66 -0.59 -18.61 -10.37
CA PHE A 66 -0.53 -17.63 -9.31
C PHE A 66 -1.86 -17.55 -8.57
N ASN A 67 -1.78 -17.52 -7.24
CA ASN A 67 -2.95 -17.34 -6.39
C ASN A 67 -3.33 -15.85 -6.34
N THR A 68 -4.24 -15.45 -7.22
CA THR A 68 -4.82 -14.09 -7.23
C THR A 68 -6.20 -14.08 -6.61
N ARG A 69 -6.68 -12.88 -6.25
CA ARG A 69 -8.08 -12.65 -5.89
C ARG A 69 -8.76 -11.76 -6.92
N ILE A 70 -10.03 -12.05 -7.19
CA ILE A 70 -10.85 -11.27 -8.13
C ILE A 70 -11.05 -9.87 -7.53
N VAL A 71 -11.04 -8.85 -8.39
CA VAL A 71 -11.40 -7.49 -7.99
C VAL A 71 -12.88 -7.46 -7.66
N SER A 72 -13.21 -7.23 -6.39
CA SER A 72 -14.60 -7.15 -5.93
C SER A 72 -15.32 -5.95 -6.57
N LYS A 73 -16.63 -6.10 -6.77
CA LYS A 73 -17.52 -5.00 -7.18
C LYS A 73 -18.09 -4.24 -5.98
N ASP A 74 -17.81 -4.71 -4.76
CA ASP A 74 -18.15 -3.98 -3.54
C ASP A 74 -17.17 -2.80 -3.38
N PRO A 75 -17.67 -1.54 -3.31
CA PRO A 75 -16.85 -0.37 -3.00
C PRO A 75 -15.94 -0.49 -1.78
N CYS A 76 -16.36 -1.24 -0.76
CA CYS A 76 -15.61 -1.40 0.49
C CYS A 76 -14.46 -2.40 0.39
N GLU A 77 -14.51 -3.30 -0.59
CA GLU A 77 -13.49 -4.32 -0.86
C GLU A 77 -12.59 -3.93 -2.04
N ALA A 78 -13.11 -3.11 -2.95
CA ALA A 78 -12.36 -2.55 -4.04
C ALA A 78 -11.40 -1.46 -3.52
N PRO A 79 -10.11 -1.52 -3.84
CA PRO A 79 -9.18 -0.50 -3.39
C PRO A 79 -9.21 0.76 -4.25
N HIS A 80 -8.90 1.89 -3.62
CA HIS A 80 -8.39 3.05 -4.33
C HIS A 80 -6.93 2.81 -4.71
N VAL A 81 -6.61 2.91 -6.00
CA VAL A 81 -5.28 2.58 -6.54
C VAL A 81 -4.46 3.84 -6.82
N PHE A 82 -3.24 3.86 -6.30
CA PHE A 82 -2.26 4.91 -6.47
C PHE A 82 -1.00 4.32 -7.09
N TYR A 83 -0.38 5.04 -8.02
CA TYR A 83 0.79 4.58 -8.76
C TYR A 83 2.04 5.33 -8.32
N PHE A 84 3.17 4.63 -8.35
CA PHE A 84 4.47 5.24 -8.08
C PHE A 84 4.72 6.45 -8.99
N ASP A 85 5.08 7.57 -8.39
CA ASP A 85 5.38 8.82 -9.07
C ASP A 85 6.88 9.17 -8.94
N SER A 86 7.34 9.33 -7.70
CA SER A 86 8.71 9.77 -7.43
C SER A 86 9.28 9.16 -6.15
N VAL A 87 10.61 9.12 -6.07
CA VAL A 87 11.36 8.84 -4.84
C VAL A 87 12.45 9.89 -4.70
N VAL A 88 12.55 10.49 -3.52
CA VAL A 88 13.50 11.57 -3.22
C VAL A 88 14.10 11.33 -1.84
N GLU A 89 15.40 11.55 -1.71
CA GLU A 89 16.10 11.57 -0.42
C GLU A 89 15.91 12.93 0.24
N THR A 90 15.41 12.93 1.48
CA THR A 90 15.25 14.13 2.29
C THR A 90 16.54 14.46 3.02
N ARG A 91 16.64 15.70 3.51
CA ARG A 91 17.82 16.16 4.28
C ARG A 91 18.00 15.41 5.60
N ASP A 92 16.92 14.81 6.11
CA ASP A 92 16.89 14.08 7.38
C ASP A 92 17.29 12.59 7.24
N ASN A 93 17.94 12.21 6.13
CA ASN A 93 18.34 10.83 5.84
C ASN A 93 17.13 9.87 5.79
N GLU A 94 16.01 10.37 5.29
CA GLU A 94 14.79 9.60 5.00
C GLU A 94 14.54 9.58 3.48
N MET A 95 13.90 8.52 2.99
CA MET A 95 13.44 8.39 1.62
C MET A 95 11.95 8.67 1.58
N LEU A 96 11.58 9.73 0.87
CA LEU A 96 10.20 10.11 0.60
C LEU A 96 9.77 9.56 -0.76
N THR A 97 8.83 8.63 -0.74
CA THR A 97 8.23 8.05 -1.95
C THR A 97 6.81 8.57 -2.13
N SER A 98 6.49 9.06 -3.32
CA SER A 98 5.17 9.61 -3.67
C SER A 98 4.40 8.63 -4.56
N TYR A 99 3.13 8.45 -4.25
CA TYR A 99 2.17 7.71 -5.08
C TYR A 99 0.97 8.59 -5.38
N VAL A 100 0.60 8.68 -6.65
CA VAL A 100 -0.46 9.58 -7.12
C VAL A 100 -1.65 8.81 -7.65
N ARG A 101 -2.86 9.35 -7.43
CA ARG A 101 -4.08 8.80 -8.02
C ARG A 101 -4.15 9.24 -9.49
N MET A 102 -4.10 8.28 -10.41
CA MET A 102 -4.12 8.57 -11.86
C MET A 102 -5.53 8.68 -12.42
N SER A 103 -6.50 7.98 -11.84
CA SER A 103 -7.90 8.02 -12.26
C SER A 103 -8.84 8.08 -11.05
N PRO A 104 -10.00 8.73 -11.18
CA PRO A 104 -11.06 8.64 -10.18
C PRO A 104 -11.45 7.17 -9.92
N PRO A 105 -11.95 6.84 -8.72
CA PRO A 105 -12.47 5.52 -8.45
C PRO A 105 -13.67 5.24 -9.37
N ARG A 106 -13.76 4.00 -9.86
CA ARG A 106 -14.87 3.57 -10.73
C ARG A 106 -16.14 3.23 -9.96
N LEU A 107 -16.00 3.04 -8.66
CA LEU A 107 -17.08 2.71 -7.73
C LEU A 107 -17.31 3.92 -6.82
N PRO A 108 -18.54 4.10 -6.31
CA PRO A 108 -18.83 5.14 -5.31
C PRO A 108 -18.05 4.88 -4.01
N ALA A 109 -18.08 5.83 -3.09
CA ALA A 109 -17.55 5.64 -1.75
C ALA A 109 -18.24 4.45 -1.02
N CYS A 110 -17.51 3.77 -0.14
CA CYS A 110 -18.05 2.70 0.68
C CYS A 110 -19.09 3.26 1.67
N ALA A 111 -20.36 2.86 1.55
CA ALA A 111 -21.43 3.29 2.45
C ALA A 111 -21.14 2.92 3.93
N SER A 112 -20.47 1.78 4.17
CA SER A 112 -20.11 1.36 5.54
C SER A 112 -18.94 2.14 6.16
N SER A 113 -18.23 2.96 5.38
CA SER A 113 -17.16 3.83 5.87
C SER A 113 -17.70 5.09 6.58
N GLY A 114 -19.00 5.37 6.46
CA GLY A 114 -19.62 6.59 6.98
C GLY A 114 -19.05 7.83 6.28
N ASN A 115 -18.75 8.88 7.05
CA ASN A 115 -18.15 10.13 6.53
C ASN A 115 -16.62 10.04 6.31
N HIS A 116 -16.04 8.85 6.36
CA HIS A 116 -14.60 8.64 6.22
C HIS A 116 -14.26 7.98 4.88
N SER A 117 -14.75 8.53 3.77
CA SER A 117 -14.30 8.09 2.45
C SER A 117 -12.87 8.56 2.17
N ALA A 118 -12.08 7.72 1.51
CA ALA A 118 -10.75 8.00 1.00
C ALA A 118 -10.77 8.66 -0.40
N ASP A 119 -11.94 9.01 -0.94
CA ASP A 119 -12.08 9.65 -2.26
C ASP A 119 -11.32 10.97 -2.37
N PHE A 120 -11.28 11.75 -1.29
CA PHE A 120 -10.54 13.01 -1.26
C PHE A 120 -9.02 12.82 -1.32
N VAL A 121 -8.49 11.63 -1.06
CA VAL A 121 -7.04 11.38 -1.04
C VAL A 121 -6.50 11.32 -2.47
N SER A 122 -5.64 12.27 -2.83
CA SER A 122 -5.02 12.35 -4.15
C SER A 122 -3.58 11.81 -4.17
N VAL A 123 -2.89 11.87 -3.02
CA VAL A 123 -1.48 11.46 -2.90
C VAL A 123 -1.26 10.65 -1.63
N ILE A 124 -0.49 9.56 -1.76
CA ILE A 124 0.08 8.83 -0.64
C ILE A 124 1.59 9.10 -0.61
N ARG A 125 2.09 9.54 0.53
CA ARG A 125 3.51 9.73 0.79
C ARG A 125 3.99 8.65 1.74
N VAL A 126 5.02 7.92 1.34
CA VAL A 126 5.67 6.91 2.15
C VAL A 126 7.04 7.42 2.58
N VAL A 127 7.21 7.63 3.88
CA VAL A 127 8.47 8.03 4.49
C VAL A 127 9.15 6.79 5.04
N SER A 128 10.42 6.61 4.69
CA SER A 128 11.15 5.42 5.11
C SER A 128 12.61 5.76 5.45
N PRO A 129 13.19 5.20 6.52
CA PRO A 129 14.55 5.53 6.91
C PRO A 129 15.57 4.97 5.91
N VAL A 130 16.57 5.77 5.51
CA VAL A 130 17.68 5.33 4.63
C VAL A 130 18.53 4.25 5.33
N SER A 131 18.64 4.33 6.66
CA SER A 131 19.42 3.40 7.49
C SER A 131 18.84 1.98 7.59
N ALA A 132 17.59 1.75 7.14
CA ALA A 132 17.05 0.38 7.01
C ALA A 132 17.81 -0.46 5.97
N ARG A 133 18.58 0.18 5.08
CA ARG A 133 19.43 -0.47 4.06
C ARG A 133 20.57 -1.33 4.64
N ARG A 134 20.92 -1.19 5.92
CA ARG A 134 22.19 -1.69 6.48
C ARG A 134 22.10 -2.58 7.71
N ARG A 135 20.93 -3.08 8.12
CA ARG A 135 20.88 -4.08 9.21
C ARG A 135 21.17 -5.49 8.69
N ASP A 136 22.37 -5.63 8.14
CA ASP A 136 23.08 -6.90 7.99
C ASP A 136 23.46 -7.38 9.40
N GLY A 137 22.61 -8.21 10.03
CA GLY A 137 23.01 -8.84 11.31
C GLY A 137 21.89 -9.20 12.27
N VAL A 138 20.67 -8.68 12.11
CA VAL A 138 19.51 -9.20 12.83
C VAL A 138 18.73 -10.11 11.89
N SER A 139 19.21 -11.35 11.76
CA SER A 139 18.43 -12.47 11.25
C SER A 139 17.14 -12.54 12.05
N GLY A 140 16.01 -12.11 11.48
CA GLY A 140 14.73 -12.30 12.16
C GLY A 140 13.50 -11.70 11.49
N SER A 141 13.58 -10.53 10.85
CA SER A 141 12.38 -9.98 10.20
C SER A 141 12.70 -8.89 9.19
N ARG A 142 12.58 -9.22 7.89
CA ARG A 142 12.45 -8.23 6.81
C ARG A 142 11.11 -7.47 6.86
N ARG A 143 10.31 -7.64 7.92
CA ARG A 143 8.99 -7.01 8.03
C ARG A 143 9.16 -5.57 8.47
N GLU A 144 8.62 -4.67 7.66
CA GLU A 144 8.44 -3.27 8.02
C GLU A 144 7.04 -3.10 8.59
N CYS A 145 6.95 -2.42 9.73
CA CYS A 145 5.68 -1.93 10.27
C CYS A 145 5.54 -0.46 9.93
N CYS A 146 4.35 0.09 10.11
CA CYS A 146 4.08 1.43 9.64
C CYS A 146 3.01 2.13 10.47
N ASP A 147 3.13 3.46 10.53
CA ASP A 147 2.12 4.32 11.14
C ASP A 147 1.50 5.19 10.05
N VAL A 148 0.18 5.38 10.12
CA VAL A 148 -0.58 6.22 9.19
C VAL A 148 -0.86 7.58 9.82
N GLY A 149 -0.44 8.64 9.12
CA GLY A 149 -0.73 10.03 9.44
C GLY A 149 -1.56 10.68 8.33
N HIS A 150 -2.44 11.61 8.71
CA HIS A 150 -3.17 12.44 7.75
C HIS A 150 -2.70 13.89 7.89
N VAL A 151 -2.40 14.54 6.78
CA VAL A 151 -2.02 15.95 6.79
C VAL A 151 -3.30 16.79 6.77
N ALA A 152 -3.58 17.50 7.87
CA ALA A 152 -4.78 18.33 8.01
C ALA A 152 -4.88 19.37 6.88
N GLY A 153 -6.06 19.50 6.28
CA GLY A 153 -6.33 20.45 5.19
C GLY A 153 -5.67 20.10 3.85
N LYS A 154 -5.06 18.92 3.71
CA LYS A 154 -4.48 18.45 2.44
C LYS A 154 -5.02 17.07 2.08
N ASN A 155 -5.07 16.81 0.77
CA ASN A 155 -5.49 15.53 0.19
C ASN A 155 -4.36 14.48 0.21
N ILE A 156 -3.53 14.51 1.26
CA ILE A 156 -2.29 13.75 1.38
C ILE A 156 -2.38 12.86 2.61
N THR A 157 -2.17 11.57 2.39
CA THR A 157 -1.96 10.59 3.46
C THR A 157 -0.49 10.25 3.54
N GLU A 158 0.07 10.27 4.74
CA GLU A 158 1.46 9.94 5.02
C GLU A 158 1.55 8.59 5.72
N ILE A 159 2.45 7.74 5.28
CA ILE A 159 2.72 6.42 5.84
C ILE A 159 4.19 6.40 6.22
N LYS A 160 4.48 6.29 7.51
CA LYS A 160 5.85 6.23 8.01
C LYS A 160 6.25 4.79 8.28
N PHE A 161 7.25 4.28 7.57
CA PHE A 161 7.83 2.97 7.80
C PHE A 161 8.76 2.99 9.01
N ARG A 162 8.67 1.94 9.84
CA ARG A 162 9.44 1.75 11.06
C ARG A 162 9.67 0.27 11.35
N CYS A 163 10.53 -0.01 12.33
CA CYS A 163 10.61 -1.35 12.88
C CYS A 163 9.31 -1.71 13.63
N CYS A 164 8.94 -2.99 13.54
CA CYS A 164 7.86 -3.54 14.32
C CYS A 164 8.21 -3.56 15.81
N LYS A 165 7.21 -3.29 16.65
CA LYS A 165 7.32 -3.46 18.10
C LYS A 165 7.30 -4.94 18.44
N LYS A 166 7.78 -5.32 19.62
CA LYS A 166 7.66 -6.70 20.12
C LYS A 166 6.17 -7.11 20.07
N GLU A 167 5.89 -8.29 19.54
CA GLU A 167 4.53 -8.89 19.40
C GLU A 167 3.58 -8.20 18.40
N GLU A 168 4.03 -7.18 17.67
CA GLU A 168 3.25 -6.57 16.57
C GLU A 168 3.30 -7.50 15.34
N LEU A 169 2.26 -8.32 15.18
CA LEU A 169 2.18 -9.32 14.09
C LEU A 169 2.00 -8.65 12.72
N VAL A 170 1.22 -7.57 12.68
CA VAL A 170 0.96 -6.65 11.55
C VAL A 170 0.54 -5.29 12.16
N ALA A 171 0.87 -4.17 11.50
CA ALA A 171 0.61 -2.81 11.99
C ALA A 171 -0.85 -2.38 11.84
#